data_AF-A0A7X8BSD3-F1
#
_entry.id   AF-A0A7X8BSD3-F1
#
_cell.length_a   1.000
_cell.length_b   1.000
_cell.length_c   1.000
_cell.angle_alpha   90.00
_cell.angle_beta   90.00
_cell.angle_gamma   90.00
#
_symmetry.space_group_name_H-M   'P 1'
#
loop_
_entity.id
_entity.type
_entity.pdbx_description
1 polymer ?
#
loop_
_entity_poly.entity_id
_entity_poly.type
_entity_poly.pdbx_seq_one_letter_code
_entity_poly.pdbx_strand_id
1 'polypeptide(L)'
;MMNVRNKILITLFALGTIFWGCDSLIFDDLADCPQGVYVKFYSMTPCETDSTFIGDVASLTVFAFDENDKLVASVTQQNPTLSRDFEVLMPVQNGNFSFVGWAGVNDQFTLGTFTNGTTTKKDVMLTLKSASGVAANLNGTRVWQGESPVVFLPDPADYASFYEYTAVNLQEVTNRVELIVEFDKTTMKDYDLEAIHAEVSSGNGTMRIDGTMPLNQDALVYPSSNSTFNDNVATWHYNLLDLKTGQDNKLHVYYTGNDEEGETVFNGDLMQANLDCDNDFTVKVVIKDYCVECWTHFSCSIYVNNWLVHSYSTELGL
;
A
#
# COMPACT_ATOMS: atom_id res chain seq x y z
N MET A 1 -43.90 86.16 29.57
CA MET A 1 -44.82 86.87 28.65
C MET A 1 -44.70 86.22 27.28
N MET A 2 -45.83 85.68 26.78
CA MET A 2 -46.25 85.39 25.38
C MET A 2 -45.15 85.15 24.31
N ASN A 3 -45.16 84.10 23.48
CA ASN A 3 -46.27 83.34 22.87
C ASN A 3 -45.80 81.91 22.58
N VAL A 4 -46.46 80.83 22.99
CA VAL A 4 -47.83 80.38 22.66
C VAL A 4 -47.94 79.83 21.24
N ARG A 5 -48.15 78.50 21.18
CA ARG A 5 -48.95 77.76 20.21
C ARG A 5 -48.66 78.03 18.73
N ASN A 6 -47.74 77.25 18.17
CA ASN A 6 -47.98 76.48 16.93
C ASN A 6 -46.69 75.77 16.55
N LYS A 7 -46.66 74.45 16.75
CA LYS A 7 -45.79 73.43 16.15
C LYS A 7 -45.81 72.09 16.91
N ILE A 8 -46.72 71.92 17.88
CA ILE A 8 -47.11 70.61 18.38
C ILE A 8 -48.21 70.07 17.46
N LEU A 9 -47.84 69.60 16.25
CA LEU A 9 -48.68 68.76 15.40
C LEU A 9 -47.95 68.17 14.17
N ILE A 10 -46.63 68.01 14.25
CA ILE A 10 -45.86 67.17 13.31
C ILE A 10 -44.85 66.35 14.14
N THR A 11 -45.38 65.64 15.13
CA THR A 11 -44.60 64.78 16.04
C THR A 11 -45.28 63.42 16.21
N LEU A 12 -45.94 62.91 15.18
CA LEU A 12 -46.48 61.54 15.13
C LEU A 12 -46.75 61.19 13.66
N PHE A 13 -46.16 60.11 13.16
CA PHE A 13 -46.06 59.65 11.75
C PHE A 13 -44.85 60.16 10.94
N ALA A 14 -43.73 59.47 11.15
CA ALA A 14 -42.73 59.06 10.14
C ALA A 14 -41.37 58.67 10.78
N LEU A 15 -41.32 58.42 12.10
CA LEU A 15 -40.34 57.51 12.69
C LEU A 15 -40.74 56.08 12.29
N GLY A 16 -40.34 55.66 11.10
CA GLY A 16 -40.73 54.35 10.57
C GLY A 16 -40.27 54.06 9.13
N THR A 17 -39.07 54.47 8.72
CA THR A 17 -38.43 53.97 7.49
C THR A 17 -36.90 53.85 7.64
N ILE A 18 -36.43 53.36 8.80
CA ILE A 18 -35.10 52.73 8.91
C ILE A 18 -35.32 51.24 9.17
N PHE A 19 -36.03 50.61 8.24
CA PHE A 19 -36.07 49.16 8.01
C PHE A 19 -36.29 48.98 6.51
N TRP A 20 -35.37 49.53 5.72
CA TRP A 20 -35.05 48.86 4.46
C TRP A 20 -34.04 47.79 4.85
N GLY A 21 -34.52 46.56 4.74
CA GLY A 21 -33.71 45.38 4.95
C GLY A 21 -32.41 45.51 4.17
N CYS A 22 -31.38 44.85 4.67
CA CYS A 22 -30.26 44.46 3.84
C CYS A 22 -30.78 43.45 2.81
N ASP A 23 -31.48 43.96 1.81
CA ASP A 23 -31.71 43.30 0.54
C ASP A 23 -30.36 43.27 -0.18
N SER A 24 -29.78 42.06 -0.25
CA SER A 24 -29.33 41.46 -1.51
C SER A 24 -28.31 42.21 -2.39
N LEU A 25 -27.43 43.05 -1.83
CA LEU A 25 -26.46 43.83 -2.63
C LEU A 25 -24.97 43.50 -2.44
N ILE A 26 -24.65 42.34 -1.87
CA ILE A 26 -23.33 41.68 -2.03
C ILE A 26 -23.57 40.18 -2.17
N PHE A 27 -24.11 39.75 -3.30
CA PHE A 27 -23.78 38.43 -3.81
C PHE A 27 -22.56 38.65 -4.71
N ASP A 28 -21.39 38.82 -4.09
CA ASP A 28 -20.13 38.58 -4.80
C ASP A 28 -20.25 37.17 -5.39
N ASP A 29 -19.81 36.97 -6.63
CA ASP A 29 -19.99 35.73 -7.38
C ASP A 29 -19.53 34.51 -6.56
N LEU A 30 -20.50 33.86 -5.90
CA LEU A 30 -20.26 32.77 -4.96
C LEU A 30 -19.71 31.53 -5.67
N ALA A 31 -19.86 31.46 -7.00
CA ALA A 31 -19.34 30.39 -7.85
C ALA A 31 -17.80 30.29 -7.80
N ASP A 32 -17.10 31.41 -7.56
CA ASP A 32 -15.64 31.46 -7.48
C ASP A 32 -15.10 31.26 -6.05
N CYS A 33 -15.96 30.89 -5.10
CA CYS A 33 -15.53 30.66 -3.72
C CYS A 33 -14.68 29.37 -3.62
N PRO A 34 -13.52 29.42 -2.95
CA PRO A 34 -12.65 28.25 -2.85
C PRO A 34 -13.30 27.14 -2.03
N GLN A 35 -13.22 25.92 -2.56
CA GLN A 35 -13.57 24.68 -1.87
C GLN A 35 -12.39 23.71 -1.87
N GLY A 36 -12.46 22.69 -1.01
CA GLY A 36 -11.49 21.62 -1.01
C GLY A 36 -11.73 20.60 0.10
N VAL A 37 -10.89 19.57 0.13
CA VAL A 37 -10.94 18.54 1.17
C VAL A 37 -9.57 18.40 1.80
N TYR A 38 -9.50 18.49 3.12
CA TYR A 38 -8.31 18.14 3.89
C TYR A 38 -8.27 16.63 4.11
N VAL A 39 -7.25 15.97 3.56
CA VAL A 39 -7.06 14.52 3.64
C VAL A 39 -5.99 14.21 4.67
N LYS A 40 -6.33 13.41 5.68
CA LYS A 40 -5.41 12.86 6.67
C LYS A 40 -5.01 11.44 6.33
N PHE A 41 -3.90 10.98 6.90
CA PHE A 41 -3.33 9.66 6.63
C PHE A 41 -3.06 8.94 7.94
N TYR A 42 -3.44 7.69 8.00
CA TYR A 42 -3.17 6.79 9.11
C TYR A 42 -3.00 5.37 8.58
N SER A 43 -2.45 4.48 9.40
CA SER A 43 -2.43 3.04 9.12
C SER A 43 -3.16 2.32 10.24
N MET A 44 -4.00 1.37 9.88
CA MET A 44 -4.66 0.48 10.83
C MET A 44 -4.99 -0.83 10.12
N THR A 45 -4.30 -1.90 10.46
CA THR A 45 -4.64 -3.22 9.90
C THR A 45 -5.89 -3.79 10.58
N PRO A 46 -6.58 -4.77 9.98
CA PRO A 46 -7.75 -5.40 10.60
C PRO A 46 -7.45 -6.08 11.96
N CYS A 47 -6.18 -6.35 12.26
CA CYS A 47 -5.73 -6.99 13.49
C CYS A 47 -5.33 -5.99 14.59
N GLU A 48 -5.21 -4.69 14.27
CA GLU A 48 -4.85 -3.66 15.23
C GLU A 48 -6.08 -3.08 15.92
N THR A 49 -5.93 -2.65 17.18
CA THR A 49 -7.00 -2.00 17.95
C THR A 49 -7.02 -0.49 17.81
N ASP A 50 -5.87 0.11 17.45
CA ASP A 50 -5.68 1.55 17.34
C ASP A 50 -4.90 1.88 16.07
N SER A 51 -5.13 3.08 15.52
CA SER A 51 -4.39 3.55 14.35
C SER A 51 -2.99 4.03 14.70
N THR A 52 -2.07 3.79 13.77
CA THR A 52 -0.69 4.24 13.82
C THR A 52 -0.41 5.28 12.73
N PHE A 53 0.70 6.00 12.90
CA PHE A 53 1.19 6.97 11.92
C PHE A 53 2.45 6.41 11.26
N ILE A 54 2.56 6.60 9.95
CA ILE A 54 3.61 6.00 9.13
C ILE A 54 4.97 6.66 9.38
N GLY A 55 4.98 7.97 9.70
CA GLY A 55 6.23 8.72 9.88
C GLY A 55 6.85 9.16 8.56
N ASP A 56 8.18 9.15 8.48
CA ASP A 56 8.92 9.65 7.33
C ASP A 56 8.82 8.69 6.14
N VAL A 57 8.44 9.24 4.97
CA VAL A 57 8.31 8.47 3.72
C VAL A 57 8.99 9.18 2.57
N ALA A 58 9.49 8.44 1.58
CA ALA A 58 10.19 9.01 0.42
C ALA A 58 9.30 9.98 -0.39
N SER A 59 8.02 9.67 -0.53
CA SER A 59 7.05 10.52 -1.20
C SER A 59 5.63 10.25 -0.70
N LEU A 60 4.71 11.19 -0.96
CA LEU A 60 3.27 11.00 -0.86
C LEU A 60 2.64 11.55 -2.15
N THR A 61 1.81 10.75 -2.81
CA THR A 61 0.94 11.19 -3.90
C THR A 61 -0.50 10.92 -3.53
N VAL A 62 -1.35 11.94 -3.64
CA VAL A 62 -2.78 11.88 -3.35
C VAL A 62 -3.55 12.20 -4.62
N PHE A 63 -4.41 11.31 -5.04
CA PHE A 63 -5.28 11.46 -6.21
C PHE A 63 -6.71 11.71 -5.75
N ALA A 64 -7.43 12.62 -6.42
CA ALA A 64 -8.86 12.81 -6.25
C ALA A 64 -9.59 12.29 -7.49
N PHE A 65 -10.56 11.39 -7.28
CA PHE A 65 -11.40 10.84 -8.34
C PHE A 65 -12.85 11.27 -8.14
N ASP A 66 -13.51 11.67 -9.23
CA ASP A 66 -14.94 12.01 -9.23
C ASP A 66 -15.84 10.77 -9.20
N GLU A 67 -17.16 10.98 -9.23
CA GLU A 67 -18.18 9.92 -9.25
C GLU A 67 -18.12 9.00 -10.47
N ASN A 68 -17.43 9.39 -11.54
CA ASN A 68 -17.22 8.58 -12.75
C ASN A 68 -15.85 7.86 -12.72
N ASP A 69 -15.19 7.81 -11.56
CA ASP A 69 -13.84 7.29 -11.36
C ASP A 69 -12.80 7.97 -12.29
N LYS A 70 -12.98 9.25 -12.61
CA LYS A 70 -12.01 10.05 -13.37
C LYS A 70 -11.19 10.93 -12.45
N LEU A 71 -9.87 10.93 -12.68
CA LEU A 71 -8.93 11.79 -11.96
C LEU A 71 -9.28 13.26 -12.20
N VAL A 72 -9.47 14.04 -11.14
CA VAL A 72 -9.76 15.48 -11.25
C VAL A 72 -8.63 16.34 -10.71
N ALA A 73 -7.88 15.85 -9.73
CA ALA A 73 -6.74 16.54 -9.15
C ALA A 73 -5.74 15.54 -8.56
N SER A 74 -4.47 15.92 -8.50
CA SER A 74 -3.46 15.19 -7.73
C SER A 74 -2.51 16.15 -7.05
N VAL A 75 -2.00 15.74 -5.88
CA VAL A 75 -0.98 16.47 -5.13
C VAL A 75 0.14 15.49 -4.79
N THR A 76 1.38 15.92 -5.01
CA THR A 76 2.58 15.12 -4.71
C THR A 76 3.52 15.90 -3.82
N GLN A 77 4.01 15.25 -2.77
CA GLN A 77 5.01 15.79 -1.85
C GLN A 77 6.18 14.82 -1.75
N GLN A 78 7.39 15.37 -1.64
CA GLN A 78 8.63 14.59 -1.50
C GLN A 78 9.11 14.66 -0.06
N ASN A 79 9.53 13.52 0.49
CA ASN A 79 10.02 13.39 1.86
C ASN A 79 9.09 13.95 2.96
N PRO A 80 7.75 13.73 2.94
CA PRO A 80 6.89 14.19 4.02
C PRO A 80 7.01 13.30 5.27
N THR A 81 6.70 13.89 6.43
CA THR A 81 6.49 13.17 7.69
C THR A 81 4.99 13.02 7.93
N LEU A 82 4.45 11.83 7.70
CA LEU A 82 3.04 11.50 7.89
C LEU A 82 2.72 11.31 9.38
N SER A 83 2.59 12.44 10.08
CA SER A 83 2.22 12.51 11.49
C SER A 83 0.70 12.67 11.67
N ARG A 84 0.22 12.63 12.91
CA ARG A 84 -1.20 12.82 13.25
C ARG A 84 -1.81 14.11 12.72
N ASP A 85 -1.02 15.17 12.73
CA ASP A 85 -1.48 16.51 12.40
C ASP A 85 -1.15 16.86 10.93
N PHE A 86 -0.58 15.91 10.17
CA PHE A 86 -0.28 16.08 8.76
C PHE A 86 -1.55 15.89 7.93
N GLU A 87 -1.82 16.84 7.04
CA GLU A 87 -2.95 16.83 6.13
C GLU A 87 -2.58 17.45 4.78
N VAL A 88 -3.28 17.01 3.74
CA VAL A 88 -3.14 17.54 2.38
C VAL A 88 -4.46 18.16 1.97
N LEU A 89 -4.44 19.45 1.61
CA LEU A 89 -5.59 20.11 1.01
C LEU A 89 -5.68 19.73 -0.47
N MET A 90 -6.75 19.02 -0.83
CA MET A 90 -7.05 18.63 -2.20
C MET A 90 -7.96 19.68 -2.87
N PRO A 91 -7.56 20.23 -4.03
CA PRO A 91 -8.31 21.28 -4.71
C PRO A 91 -9.44 20.69 -5.56
N VAL A 92 -10.56 20.37 -4.92
CA VAL A 92 -11.78 19.87 -5.55
C VAL A 92 -12.98 20.72 -5.12
N GLN A 93 -14.03 20.75 -5.95
CA GLN A 93 -15.22 21.56 -5.72
C GLN A 93 -16.44 20.91 -6.37
N ASN A 94 -17.63 21.15 -5.80
CA ASN A 94 -18.93 20.76 -6.36
C ASN A 94 -19.02 19.31 -6.86
N GLY A 95 -19.27 18.36 -5.96
CA GLY A 95 -19.48 16.96 -6.34
C GLY A 95 -19.05 15.94 -5.30
N ASN A 96 -19.08 14.68 -5.72
CA ASN A 96 -18.63 13.54 -4.92
C ASN A 96 -17.21 13.15 -5.31
N PHE A 97 -16.33 13.01 -4.32
CA PHE A 97 -14.93 12.68 -4.53
C PHE A 97 -14.47 11.56 -3.62
N SER A 98 -13.57 10.73 -4.13
CA SER A 98 -12.81 9.75 -3.35
C SER A 98 -11.32 10.02 -3.52
N PHE A 99 -10.53 9.76 -2.48
CA PHE A 99 -9.11 10.08 -2.46
C PHE A 99 -8.27 8.83 -2.31
N VAL A 100 -7.30 8.65 -3.22
CA VAL A 100 -6.38 7.52 -3.19
C VAL A 100 -4.98 8.03 -2.85
N GLY A 101 -4.40 7.49 -1.78
CA GLY A 101 -3.07 7.84 -1.31
C GLY A 101 -2.05 6.77 -1.63
N TRP A 102 -0.86 7.19 -2.05
CA TRP A 102 0.34 6.36 -2.22
C TRP A 102 1.51 6.99 -1.48
N ALA A 103 2.10 6.27 -0.53
CA ALA A 103 3.23 6.76 0.26
C ALA A 103 4.46 5.85 0.08
N GLY A 104 5.66 6.43 0.19
CA GLY A 104 6.92 5.68 0.21
C GLY A 104 7.47 5.27 -1.16
N VAL A 105 6.82 5.66 -2.27
CA VAL A 105 7.32 5.38 -3.62
C VAL A 105 8.64 6.11 -3.85
N ASN A 106 9.68 5.38 -4.25
CA ASN A 106 11.04 5.87 -4.45
C ASN A 106 11.58 5.54 -5.85
N ASP A 107 12.89 5.63 -6.03
CA ASP A 107 13.57 5.43 -7.30
C ASP A 107 13.65 3.97 -7.77
N GLN A 108 13.20 3.00 -6.97
CA GLN A 108 13.07 1.59 -7.39
C GLN A 108 11.89 1.39 -8.35
N PHE A 109 11.01 2.38 -8.49
CA PHE A 109 9.79 2.30 -9.28
C PHE A 109 9.82 3.22 -10.51
N THR A 110 9.05 2.83 -11.52
CA THR A 110 8.64 3.69 -12.64
C THR A 110 7.17 4.02 -12.46
N LEU A 111 6.83 5.31 -12.42
CA LEU A 111 5.45 5.76 -12.27
C LEU A 111 4.70 5.77 -13.61
N GLY A 112 3.39 5.56 -13.54
CA GLY A 112 2.48 5.81 -14.65
C GLY A 112 2.34 7.30 -15.00
N THR A 113 1.62 7.58 -16.08
CA THR A 113 1.26 8.96 -16.48
C THR A 113 -0.16 9.26 -16.05
N PHE A 114 -0.36 10.37 -15.35
CA PHE A 114 -1.64 10.76 -14.78
C PHE A 114 -2.18 12.02 -15.47
N THR A 115 -3.36 11.92 -16.06
CA THR A 115 -4.01 12.99 -16.82
C THR A 115 -5.44 13.20 -16.32
N ASN A 116 -5.73 14.41 -15.87
CA ASN A 116 -7.07 14.78 -15.39
C ASN A 116 -8.14 14.54 -16.47
N GLY A 117 -9.32 14.08 -16.06
CA GLY A 117 -10.46 13.72 -16.90
C GLY A 117 -10.31 12.40 -17.65
N THR A 118 -9.12 11.78 -17.69
CA THR A 118 -8.87 10.54 -18.45
C THR A 118 -8.51 9.38 -17.54
N THR A 119 -7.50 9.57 -16.69
CA THR A 119 -6.97 8.55 -15.79
C THR A 119 -8.05 8.05 -14.84
N THR A 120 -8.08 6.74 -14.63
CA THR A 120 -8.96 6.01 -13.72
C THR A 120 -8.15 5.32 -12.65
N LYS A 121 -8.82 4.90 -11.57
CA LYS A 121 -8.18 4.11 -10.50
C LYS A 121 -7.58 2.78 -10.98
N LYS A 122 -8.03 2.28 -12.12
CA LYS A 122 -7.52 1.06 -12.75
C LYS A 122 -6.28 1.29 -13.59
N ASP A 123 -5.82 2.51 -13.82
CA ASP A 123 -4.57 2.73 -14.54
C ASP A 123 -3.36 2.38 -13.67
N VAL A 124 -2.22 2.10 -14.32
CA VAL A 124 -0.97 1.73 -13.64
C VAL A 124 -0.49 2.92 -12.80
N MET A 125 -0.26 2.66 -11.51
CA MET A 125 0.39 3.60 -10.60
C MET A 125 1.91 3.47 -10.70
N LEU A 126 2.41 2.26 -10.48
CA LEU A 126 3.83 1.97 -10.44
C LEU A 126 4.16 0.61 -11.06
N THR A 127 5.37 0.52 -11.59
CA THR A 127 6.01 -0.71 -12.03
C THR A 127 7.39 -0.78 -11.39
N LEU A 128 7.68 -1.88 -10.70
CA LEU A 128 8.98 -2.19 -10.12
C LEU A 128 10.01 -2.27 -11.24
N LYS A 129 11.12 -1.57 -11.10
CA LYS A 129 12.22 -1.68 -12.06
C LYS A 129 12.80 -3.09 -12.00
N SER A 130 13.24 -3.58 -13.14
CA SER A 130 13.88 -4.88 -13.25
C SER A 130 14.97 -4.86 -14.30
N ALA A 131 15.92 -5.79 -14.17
CA ALA A 131 16.98 -6.03 -15.15
C ALA A 131 17.08 -7.53 -15.40
N SER A 132 16.91 -7.95 -16.65
CA SER A 132 17.00 -9.36 -17.06
C SER A 132 16.10 -10.31 -16.23
N GLY A 133 14.87 -9.88 -15.91
CA GLY A 133 13.92 -10.66 -15.11
C GLY A 133 14.13 -10.60 -13.60
N VAL A 134 15.18 -9.92 -13.12
CA VAL A 134 15.46 -9.73 -11.69
C VAL A 134 14.90 -8.38 -11.24
N ALA A 135 14.09 -8.40 -10.19
CA ALA A 135 13.52 -7.21 -9.56
C ALA A 135 14.61 -6.32 -8.94
N ALA A 136 14.35 -5.01 -8.93
CA ALA A 136 15.15 -4.08 -8.15
C ALA A 136 15.10 -4.42 -6.66
N ASN A 137 16.19 -4.15 -5.95
CA ASN A 137 16.30 -4.51 -4.54
C ASN A 137 15.45 -3.54 -3.68
N LEU A 138 14.46 -4.09 -3.00
CA LEU A 138 13.54 -3.34 -2.14
C LEU A 138 13.99 -3.24 -0.67
N ASN A 139 15.25 -3.57 -0.35
CA ASN A 139 15.75 -3.47 1.02
C ASN A 139 15.57 -2.06 1.59
N GLY A 140 14.92 -1.96 2.75
CA GLY A 140 14.58 -0.69 3.41
C GLY A 140 13.50 0.13 2.69
N THR A 141 12.92 -0.37 1.59
CA THR A 141 11.81 0.26 0.90
C THR A 141 10.49 -0.21 1.52
N ARG A 142 9.63 0.75 1.86
CA ARG A 142 8.26 0.50 2.27
C ARG A 142 7.32 1.37 1.45
N VAL A 143 6.23 0.79 0.97
CA VAL A 143 5.23 1.48 0.17
C VAL A 143 3.87 1.24 0.80
N TRP A 144 3.02 2.27 0.85
CA TRP A 144 1.66 2.16 1.37
C TRP A 144 0.65 2.68 0.36
N GLN A 145 -0.54 2.07 0.37
CA GLN A 145 -1.67 2.43 -0.47
C GLN A 145 -2.96 2.44 0.33
N GLY A 146 -3.89 3.33 -0.02
CA GLY A 146 -5.22 3.34 0.57
C GLY A 146 -6.19 4.24 -0.17
N GLU A 147 -7.47 4.09 0.13
CA GLU A 147 -8.56 4.90 -0.40
C GLU A 147 -9.47 5.42 0.72
N SER A 148 -9.94 6.66 0.58
CA SER A 148 -10.90 7.27 1.52
C SER A 148 -12.35 6.86 1.20
N PRO A 149 -13.28 7.01 2.15
CA PRO A 149 -14.69 7.12 1.84
C PRO A 149 -14.97 8.28 0.88
N VAL A 150 -16.13 8.24 0.23
CA VAL A 150 -16.61 9.34 -0.63
C VAL A 150 -16.96 10.56 0.22
N VAL A 151 -16.53 11.74 -0.23
CA VAL A 151 -16.82 13.04 0.36
C VAL A 151 -17.64 13.86 -0.62
N PHE A 152 -18.70 14.51 -0.13
CA PHE A 152 -19.53 15.40 -0.93
C PHE A 152 -19.19 16.87 -0.65
N LEU A 153 -19.02 17.67 -1.70
CA LEU A 153 -18.93 19.13 -1.63
C LEU A 153 -20.16 19.75 -2.32
N PRO A 154 -20.89 20.66 -1.63
CA PRO A 154 -22.07 21.29 -2.19
C PRO A 154 -21.72 22.30 -3.29
N ASP A 155 -22.72 22.72 -4.06
CA ASP A 155 -22.57 23.77 -5.06
C ASP A 155 -22.08 25.08 -4.41
N PRO A 156 -20.92 25.64 -4.83
CA PRO A 156 -20.41 26.92 -4.34
C PRO A 156 -21.42 28.06 -4.48
N ALA A 157 -22.26 28.05 -5.53
CA ALA A 157 -23.28 29.08 -5.74
C ALA A 157 -24.31 29.14 -4.59
N ASP A 158 -24.54 28.01 -3.92
CA ASP A 158 -25.47 27.89 -2.80
C ASP A 158 -24.78 28.02 -1.42
N TYR A 159 -23.49 27.65 -1.33
CA TYR A 159 -22.78 27.45 -0.04
C TYR A 159 -21.48 28.24 0.14
N ALA A 160 -21.06 29.06 -0.83
CA ALA A 160 -19.79 29.79 -0.79
C ALA A 160 -18.58 28.85 -0.59
N SER A 161 -17.56 29.34 0.13
CA SER A 161 -16.39 28.55 0.50
C SER A 161 -16.74 27.44 1.48
N PHE A 162 -16.30 26.23 1.16
CA PHE A 162 -16.61 25.04 1.94
C PHE A 162 -15.43 24.07 1.93
N TYR A 163 -15.05 23.60 3.11
CA TYR A 163 -13.96 22.66 3.29
C TYR A 163 -14.41 21.48 4.12
N GLU A 164 -14.13 20.28 3.60
CA GLU A 164 -14.40 19.03 4.31
C GLU A 164 -13.12 18.32 4.74
N TYR A 165 -13.31 17.32 5.59
CA TYR A 165 -12.23 16.50 6.11
C TYR A 165 -12.50 15.04 5.84
N THR A 166 -11.47 14.31 5.44
CA THR A 166 -11.52 12.85 5.32
C THR A 166 -10.16 12.26 5.70
N ALA A 167 -10.11 10.93 5.74
CA ALA A 167 -8.89 10.21 6.02
C ALA A 167 -8.73 8.99 5.10
N VAL A 168 -7.49 8.69 4.78
CA VAL A 168 -7.08 7.50 4.02
C VAL A 168 -6.38 6.54 4.98
N ASN A 169 -6.91 5.32 5.09
CA ASN A 169 -6.24 4.22 5.75
C ASN A 169 -5.20 3.61 4.79
N LEU A 170 -3.94 3.91 5.02
CA LEU A 170 -2.81 3.43 4.22
C LEU A 170 -2.34 2.07 4.74
N GLN A 171 -2.44 1.05 3.91
CA GLN A 171 -1.94 -0.30 4.16
C GLN A 171 -0.60 -0.50 3.46
N GLU A 172 0.34 -1.18 4.13
CA GLU A 172 1.64 -1.46 3.53
C GLU A 172 1.50 -2.52 2.43
N VAL A 173 2.09 -2.26 1.27
CA VAL A 173 2.06 -3.13 0.08
C VAL A 173 3.44 -3.69 -0.26
N THR A 174 4.33 -3.73 0.73
CA THR A 174 5.65 -4.33 0.69
C THR A 174 5.78 -5.36 1.79
N ASN A 175 6.40 -6.50 1.49
CA ASN A 175 6.55 -7.63 2.41
C ASN A 175 8.02 -7.98 2.61
N ARG A 176 8.34 -8.49 3.80
CA ARG A 176 9.66 -8.98 4.19
C ARG A 176 9.54 -10.45 4.53
N VAL A 177 10.28 -11.28 3.80
CA VAL A 177 10.28 -12.73 3.98
C VAL A 177 11.65 -13.17 4.43
N GLU A 178 11.73 -13.69 5.65
CA GLU A 178 12.87 -14.43 6.15
C GLU A 178 12.66 -15.92 5.82
N LEU A 179 13.47 -16.44 4.90
CA LEU A 179 13.48 -17.85 4.57
C LEU A 179 14.61 -18.55 5.32
N ILE A 180 14.26 -19.55 6.12
CA ILE A 180 15.19 -20.39 6.88
C ILE A 180 15.11 -21.81 6.32
N VAL A 181 16.21 -22.36 5.85
CA VAL A 181 16.32 -23.78 5.47
C VAL A 181 17.23 -24.46 6.49
N GLU A 182 16.70 -25.47 7.17
CA GLU A 182 17.41 -26.23 8.21
C GLU A 182 17.55 -27.69 7.79
N PHE A 183 18.78 -28.20 7.82
CA PHE A 183 19.06 -29.64 7.76
C PHE A 183 18.97 -30.23 9.17
N ASP A 184 18.08 -31.19 9.37
CA ASP A 184 17.92 -31.86 10.66
C ASP A 184 19.12 -32.77 10.97
N LYS A 185 19.98 -32.33 11.90
CA LYS A 185 21.20 -33.07 12.27
C LYS A 185 20.96 -34.48 12.81
N THR A 186 19.74 -34.80 13.23
CA THR A 186 19.43 -36.14 13.76
C THR A 186 19.26 -37.17 12.64
N THR A 187 18.77 -36.74 11.48
CA THR A 187 18.47 -37.60 10.34
C THR A 187 19.47 -37.40 9.21
N MET A 188 19.92 -36.17 8.98
CA MET A 188 20.92 -35.80 7.98
C MET A 188 22.35 -36.06 8.50
N LYS A 189 23.05 -37.00 7.88
CA LYS A 189 24.46 -37.33 8.24
C LYS A 189 25.50 -36.55 7.44
N ASP A 190 25.18 -36.17 6.21
CA ASP A 190 26.05 -35.41 5.32
C ASP A 190 25.21 -34.44 4.48
N TYR A 191 25.73 -33.23 4.28
CA TYR A 191 25.13 -32.16 3.48
C TYR A 191 26.15 -31.04 3.26
N ASP A 192 26.07 -30.39 2.11
CA ASP A 192 26.80 -29.15 1.84
C ASP A 192 25.84 -27.96 1.93
N LEU A 193 25.99 -27.16 2.98
CA LEU A 193 25.15 -26.00 3.21
C LEU A 193 25.35 -24.91 2.14
N GLU A 194 26.47 -24.89 1.43
CA GLU A 194 26.71 -23.94 0.32
C GLU A 194 26.05 -24.41 -0.98
N ALA A 195 25.62 -25.67 -1.05
CA ALA A 195 24.93 -26.25 -2.19
C ALA A 195 23.40 -26.11 -2.13
N ILE A 196 22.84 -25.54 -1.06
CA ILE A 196 21.41 -25.21 -0.98
C ILE A 196 21.14 -23.81 -1.52
N HIS A 197 20.15 -23.70 -2.40
CA HIS A 197 19.76 -22.46 -3.06
C HIS A 197 18.28 -22.19 -2.85
N ALA A 198 17.92 -20.91 -2.87
CA ALA A 198 16.55 -20.46 -2.77
C ALA A 198 16.27 -19.28 -3.72
N GLU A 199 15.14 -19.36 -4.40
CA GLU A 199 14.63 -18.32 -5.29
C GLU A 199 13.18 -18.00 -4.93
N VAL A 200 12.86 -16.70 -4.91
CA VAL A 200 11.49 -16.21 -4.78
C VAL A 200 11.15 -15.41 -6.02
N SER A 201 10.01 -15.71 -6.65
CA SER A 201 9.53 -14.98 -7.82
C SER A 201 8.05 -14.64 -7.72
N SER A 202 7.61 -13.53 -8.29
CA SER A 202 6.19 -13.17 -8.38
C SER A 202 5.90 -12.22 -9.54
N GLY A 203 4.71 -12.34 -10.13
CA GLY A 203 4.13 -11.44 -11.13
C GLY A 203 3.57 -10.13 -10.55
N ASN A 204 3.82 -9.83 -9.27
CA ASN A 204 3.33 -8.65 -8.57
C ASN A 204 4.08 -7.34 -8.88
N GLY A 205 4.92 -7.29 -9.91
CA GLY A 205 5.79 -6.15 -10.22
C GLY A 205 5.05 -4.87 -10.67
N THR A 206 3.74 -4.91 -10.93
CA THR A 206 2.96 -3.75 -11.37
C THR A 206 1.70 -3.59 -10.52
N MET A 207 1.44 -2.36 -10.06
CA MET A 207 0.25 -2.02 -9.28
C MET A 207 -0.52 -0.87 -9.93
N ARG A 208 -1.85 -0.96 -9.89
CA ARG A 208 -2.79 0.08 -10.33
C ARG A 208 -3.03 1.09 -9.20
N ILE A 209 -3.59 2.25 -9.50
CA ILE A 209 -3.82 3.31 -8.52
C ILE A 209 -4.67 2.84 -7.32
N ASP A 210 -5.69 2.01 -7.54
CA ASP A 210 -6.48 1.40 -6.45
C ASP A 210 -5.77 0.30 -5.64
N GLY A 211 -4.48 0.05 -5.87
CA GLY A 211 -3.73 -1.01 -5.18
C GLY A 211 -4.00 -2.42 -5.71
N THR A 212 -4.84 -2.57 -6.74
CA THR A 212 -5.00 -3.86 -7.43
C THR A 212 -3.85 -4.12 -8.40
N MET A 213 -3.57 -5.39 -8.65
CA MET A 213 -2.52 -5.81 -9.58
C MET A 213 -3.15 -6.36 -10.86
N PRO A 214 -2.58 -6.07 -12.05
CA PRO A 214 -2.89 -6.85 -13.24
C PRO A 214 -2.59 -8.34 -13.03
N LEU A 215 -3.38 -9.23 -13.63
CA LEU A 215 -3.12 -10.67 -13.62
C LEU A 215 -2.22 -11.07 -14.81
N ASN A 216 -1.64 -12.27 -14.74
CA ASN A 216 -0.85 -12.88 -15.81
C ASN A 216 0.33 -11.99 -16.27
N GLN A 217 0.99 -11.33 -15.32
CA GLN A 217 2.24 -10.62 -15.59
C GLN A 217 3.41 -11.59 -15.54
N ASP A 218 4.49 -11.25 -16.23
CA ASP A 218 5.73 -12.00 -16.13
C ASP A 218 6.28 -11.93 -14.70
N ALA A 219 6.65 -13.08 -14.15
CA ALA A 219 7.22 -13.16 -12.82
C ALA A 219 8.62 -12.53 -12.78
N LEU A 220 8.87 -11.71 -11.76
CA LEU A 220 10.20 -11.20 -11.46
C LEU A 220 10.82 -12.03 -10.35
N VAL A 221 12.10 -12.36 -10.50
CA VAL A 221 12.91 -12.96 -9.45
C VAL A 221 13.34 -11.87 -8.47
N TYR A 222 13.06 -12.07 -7.19
CA TYR A 222 13.43 -11.13 -6.15
C TYR A 222 14.82 -11.46 -5.58
N PRO A 223 15.74 -10.49 -5.56
CA PRO A 223 17.06 -10.72 -4.99
C PRO A 223 16.98 -10.90 -3.47
N SER A 224 17.70 -11.88 -2.96
CA SER A 224 17.92 -12.01 -1.52
C SER A 224 18.98 -11.01 -1.04
N SER A 225 18.96 -10.73 0.26
CA SER A 225 19.93 -9.86 0.92
C SER A 225 20.42 -10.50 2.22
N ASN A 226 21.66 -10.20 2.60
CA ASN A 226 22.27 -10.61 3.88
C ASN A 226 22.16 -12.11 4.18
N SER A 227 22.32 -12.97 3.17
CA SER A 227 22.24 -14.41 3.39
C SER A 227 23.30 -14.91 4.37
N THR A 228 22.91 -15.81 5.26
CA THR A 228 23.81 -16.41 6.26
C THR A 228 23.73 -17.91 6.22
N PHE A 229 24.90 -18.56 6.29
CA PHE A 229 25.05 -20.01 6.26
C PHE A 229 25.83 -20.41 7.51
N ASN A 230 25.14 -21.05 8.46
CA ASN A 230 25.71 -21.39 9.76
C ASN A 230 25.34 -22.82 10.14
N ASP A 231 26.36 -23.67 10.28
CA ASP A 231 26.23 -25.03 10.82
C ASP A 231 25.27 -25.90 9.99
N ASN A 232 23.99 -25.97 10.33
CA ASN A 232 22.96 -26.71 9.59
C ASN A 232 21.82 -25.81 9.06
N VAL A 233 21.99 -24.49 9.09
CA VAL A 233 20.94 -23.52 8.77
C VAL A 233 21.43 -22.50 7.74
N ALA A 234 20.69 -22.41 6.63
CA ALA A 234 20.84 -21.34 5.65
C ALA A 234 19.66 -20.36 5.79
N THR A 235 19.93 -19.07 5.65
CA THR A 235 18.92 -18.01 5.78
C THR A 235 19.04 -17.00 4.66
N TRP A 236 17.90 -16.61 4.09
CA TRP A 236 17.78 -15.56 3.08
C TRP A 236 16.73 -14.55 3.49
N HIS A 237 16.96 -13.29 3.18
CA HIS A 237 15.98 -12.21 3.39
C HIS A 237 15.53 -11.62 2.06
N TYR A 238 14.24 -11.70 1.78
CA TYR A 238 13.62 -11.14 0.58
C TYR A 238 12.74 -9.94 0.96
N ASN A 239 12.74 -8.93 0.10
CA ASN A 239 11.82 -7.79 0.18
C ASN A 239 10.99 -7.79 -1.11
N LEU A 240 9.68 -7.97 -0.96
CA LEU A 240 8.74 -8.22 -2.04
C LEU A 240 7.70 -7.10 -2.09
N LEU A 241 7.01 -6.94 -3.23
CA LEU A 241 5.73 -6.26 -3.24
C LEU A 241 4.63 -7.14 -2.62
N ASP A 242 3.42 -6.60 -2.59
CA ASP A 242 2.24 -7.25 -2.05
C ASP A 242 1.99 -8.65 -2.67
N LEU A 243 1.61 -9.61 -1.84
CA LEU A 243 1.46 -11.01 -2.20
C LEU A 243 -0.03 -11.31 -2.32
N LYS A 244 -0.51 -11.46 -3.56
CA LYS A 244 -1.92 -11.71 -3.84
C LYS A 244 -2.11 -12.98 -4.65
N THR A 245 -3.23 -13.66 -4.41
CA THR A 245 -3.62 -14.85 -5.18
C THR A 245 -3.70 -14.51 -6.68
N GLY A 246 -3.15 -15.40 -7.51
CA GLY A 246 -3.13 -15.23 -8.96
C GLY A 246 -1.92 -14.47 -9.51
N GLN A 247 -0.95 -14.13 -8.66
CA GLN A 247 0.32 -13.49 -9.06
C GLN A 247 1.48 -14.47 -9.25
N ASP A 248 1.24 -15.78 -9.19
CA ASP A 248 2.28 -16.81 -9.34
C ASP A 248 3.45 -16.60 -8.34
N ASN A 249 3.10 -16.41 -7.06
CA ASN A 249 4.08 -16.18 -5.99
C ASN A 249 4.80 -17.50 -5.71
N LYS A 250 6.01 -17.70 -6.22
CA LYS A 250 6.73 -18.97 -6.09
C LYS A 250 7.89 -18.84 -5.13
N LEU A 251 8.06 -19.87 -4.30
CA LEU A 251 9.28 -20.18 -3.58
C LEU A 251 9.84 -21.49 -4.12
N HIS A 252 11.05 -21.44 -4.66
CA HIS A 252 11.80 -22.59 -5.13
C HIS A 252 13.07 -22.77 -4.30
N VAL A 253 13.20 -23.91 -3.65
CA VAL A 253 14.38 -24.34 -2.90
C VAL A 253 14.93 -25.57 -3.61
N TYR A 254 16.22 -25.56 -3.95
CA TYR A 254 16.86 -26.65 -4.66
C TYR A 254 18.30 -26.87 -4.17
N TYR A 255 18.79 -28.10 -4.30
CA TYR A 255 20.07 -28.55 -3.77
C TYR A 255 20.97 -29.09 -4.88
N THR A 256 22.19 -28.57 -5.00
CA THR A 256 23.14 -28.93 -6.07
C THR A 256 24.31 -29.80 -5.58
N GLY A 257 24.24 -30.34 -4.36
CA GLY A 257 25.36 -31.10 -3.79
C GLY A 257 25.49 -32.52 -4.37
N ASN A 258 24.42 -33.06 -4.96
CA ASN A 258 24.39 -34.41 -5.54
C ASN A 258 24.41 -34.41 -7.08
N ASP A 259 23.90 -33.35 -7.71
CA ASP A 259 23.76 -33.19 -9.16
C ASP A 259 24.02 -31.73 -9.56
N GLU A 260 24.75 -31.53 -10.66
CA GLU A 260 25.00 -30.20 -11.25
C GLU A 260 23.70 -29.54 -11.75
N GLU A 261 22.70 -30.33 -12.14
CA GLU A 261 21.38 -29.81 -12.58
C GLU A 261 20.52 -29.31 -11.41
N GLY A 262 20.83 -29.71 -10.18
CA GLY A 262 20.14 -29.32 -8.96
C GLY A 262 18.82 -30.06 -8.73
N GLU A 263 18.65 -30.61 -7.53
CA GLU A 263 17.45 -31.36 -7.15
C GLU A 263 16.45 -30.46 -6.43
N THR A 264 15.18 -30.50 -6.83
CA THR A 264 14.14 -29.68 -6.19
C THR A 264 13.81 -30.21 -4.80
N VAL A 265 14.10 -29.39 -3.79
CA VAL A 265 13.71 -29.65 -2.39
C VAL A 265 12.26 -29.21 -2.19
N PHE A 266 11.93 -27.99 -2.59
CA PHE A 266 10.58 -27.43 -2.53
C PHE A 266 10.30 -26.52 -3.72
N ASN A 267 9.11 -26.63 -4.30
CA ASN A 267 8.62 -25.71 -5.30
C ASN A 267 7.11 -25.53 -5.07
N GLY A 268 6.71 -24.36 -4.61
CA GLY A 268 5.32 -24.12 -4.26
C GLY A 268 4.97 -22.64 -4.12
N ASP A 269 3.68 -22.41 -3.92
CA ASP A 269 3.13 -21.07 -3.79
C ASP A 269 3.48 -20.47 -2.41
N LEU A 270 4.08 -19.29 -2.41
CA LEU A 270 4.43 -18.51 -1.22
C LEU A 270 3.19 -17.74 -0.75
N MET A 271 2.19 -18.47 -0.25
CA MET A 271 0.97 -17.88 0.30
C MET A 271 0.76 -18.28 1.75
N GLN A 272 0.41 -17.30 2.58
CA GLN A 272 0.09 -17.48 4.00
C GLN A 272 -1.42 -17.30 4.25
N ALA A 273 -1.91 -17.95 5.30
CA ALA A 273 -3.16 -17.57 5.95
C ALA A 273 -2.95 -16.27 6.76
N ASN A 274 -3.63 -15.19 6.35
CA ASN A 274 -3.66 -13.85 6.97
C ASN A 274 -2.57 -12.84 6.56
N LEU A 275 -2.42 -12.62 5.25
CA LEU A 275 -1.54 -11.58 4.67
C LEU A 275 -2.03 -10.14 4.90
N ASP A 276 -3.26 -9.95 5.39
CA ASP A 276 -3.85 -8.60 5.54
C ASP A 276 -3.43 -7.91 6.85
N CYS A 277 -2.76 -8.62 7.75
CA CYS A 277 -2.46 -8.13 9.10
C CYS A 277 -0.97 -7.93 9.39
N ASP A 278 -0.10 -8.58 8.63
CA ASP A 278 1.34 -8.55 8.83
C ASP A 278 2.01 -8.43 7.46
N ASN A 279 3.21 -7.90 7.46
CA ASN A 279 4.05 -7.74 6.28
C ASN A 279 5.46 -8.32 6.52
N ASP A 280 5.71 -8.90 7.70
CA ASP A 280 6.95 -9.56 8.08
C ASP A 280 6.67 -11.05 8.35
N PHE A 281 7.30 -11.93 7.58
CA PHE A 281 7.02 -13.37 7.64
C PHE A 281 8.29 -14.20 7.73
N THR A 282 8.26 -15.24 8.57
CA THR A 282 9.31 -16.26 8.61
C THR A 282 8.79 -17.55 8.01
N VAL A 283 9.44 -18.01 6.94
CA VAL A 283 9.22 -19.32 6.33
C VAL A 283 10.37 -20.22 6.72
N LYS A 284 10.08 -21.35 7.37
CA LYS A 284 11.08 -22.33 7.77
C LYS A 284 10.86 -23.66 7.06
N VAL A 285 11.85 -24.11 6.31
CA VAL A 285 11.87 -25.42 5.65
C VAL A 285 12.83 -26.32 6.41
N VAL A 286 12.35 -27.45 6.92
CA VAL A 286 13.17 -28.45 7.60
C VAL A 286 13.33 -29.66 6.69
N ILE A 287 14.56 -29.95 6.30
CA ILE A 287 14.95 -31.08 5.47
C ILE A 287 15.40 -32.21 6.38
N LYS A 288 14.78 -33.39 6.22
CA LYS A 288 15.11 -34.60 6.99
C LYS A 288 15.34 -35.77 6.05
N ASP A 289 16.27 -36.65 6.39
CA ASP A 289 16.38 -37.95 5.73
C ASP A 289 15.23 -38.85 6.23
N TYR A 290 14.38 -39.29 5.31
CA TYR A 290 13.26 -40.18 5.62
C TYR A 290 13.71 -41.62 5.86
N CYS A 291 14.88 -42.01 5.35
CA CYS A 291 15.51 -43.29 5.68
C CYS A 291 17.02 -43.13 5.93
N VAL A 292 17.37 -42.91 7.21
CA VAL A 292 18.73 -42.81 7.77
C VAL A 292 19.67 -43.97 7.39
N GLU A 293 19.11 -45.09 6.91
CA GLU A 293 19.83 -46.30 6.47
C GLU A 293 19.84 -46.49 4.94
N CYS A 294 18.92 -45.85 4.20
CA CYS A 294 18.71 -46.05 2.76
C CYS A 294 19.32 -44.95 1.89
N TRP A 295 19.51 -43.73 2.41
CA TRP A 295 20.14 -42.59 1.70
C TRP A 295 19.43 -42.15 0.40
N THR A 296 18.15 -42.48 0.22
CA THR A 296 17.41 -42.29 -1.06
C THR A 296 16.19 -41.36 -0.99
N HIS A 297 15.77 -40.93 0.21
CA HIS A 297 14.52 -40.18 0.37
C HIS A 297 14.66 -39.08 1.41
N PHE A 298 14.28 -37.85 1.07
CA PHE A 298 14.15 -36.77 2.05
C PHE A 298 12.67 -36.41 2.25
N SER A 299 12.33 -36.07 3.48
CA SER A 299 11.05 -35.45 3.82
C SER A 299 11.26 -33.98 4.15
N CYS A 300 10.44 -33.12 3.58
CA CYS A 300 10.46 -31.69 3.85
C CYS A 300 9.25 -31.32 4.68
N SER A 301 9.47 -30.59 5.78
CA SER A 301 8.41 -29.98 6.60
C SER A 301 8.49 -28.47 6.49
N ILE A 302 7.38 -27.83 6.11
CA ILE A 302 7.33 -26.40 5.85
C ILE A 302 6.49 -25.74 6.92
N TYR A 303 7.10 -24.80 7.61
CA TYR A 303 6.50 -23.99 8.64
C TYR A 303 6.41 -22.55 8.18
N VAL A 304 5.28 -21.90 8.42
CA VAL A 304 5.11 -20.46 8.20
C VAL A 304 4.67 -19.83 9.51
N ASN A 305 5.44 -18.87 10.02
CA ASN A 305 5.27 -18.28 11.36
C ASN A 305 5.06 -19.36 12.45
N ASN A 306 5.89 -20.40 12.42
CA ASN A 306 5.86 -21.57 13.32
C ASN A 306 4.66 -22.53 13.19
N TRP A 307 3.76 -22.32 12.22
CA TRP A 307 2.67 -23.25 11.90
C TRP A 307 3.10 -24.21 10.81
N LEU A 308 2.98 -25.53 11.03
CA LEU A 308 3.23 -26.52 9.97
C LEU A 308 2.14 -26.40 8.90
N VAL A 309 2.52 -26.00 7.69
CA VAL A 309 1.59 -25.81 6.57
C VAL A 309 1.61 -27.00 5.63
N HIS A 310 2.76 -27.67 5.47
CA HIS A 310 2.88 -28.79 4.53
C HIS A 310 3.98 -29.78 4.93
N SER A 311 3.80 -31.06 4.59
CA SER A 311 4.82 -32.10 4.67
C SER A 311 4.72 -33.09 3.50
N TYR A 312 5.82 -33.39 2.81
CA TYR A 312 5.86 -34.43 1.76
C TYR A 312 7.25 -35.08 1.67
N SER A 313 7.35 -36.18 0.93
CA SER A 313 8.57 -36.93 0.66
C SER A 313 8.96 -36.82 -0.83
N THR A 314 10.25 -36.62 -1.10
CA THR A 314 10.83 -36.60 -2.45
C THR A 314 11.96 -37.63 -2.55
N GLU A 315 12.04 -38.33 -3.69
CA GLU A 315 13.18 -39.16 -4.08
C GLU A 315 14.25 -38.26 -4.69
N LEU A 316 15.48 -38.32 -4.15
CA LEU A 316 16.65 -37.71 -4.79
C LEU A 316 17.29 -38.78 -5.68
N GLY A 317 17.52 -38.43 -6.94
CA GLY A 317 18.05 -39.34 -7.93
C GLY A 317 19.53 -39.58 -7.63
N LEU A 318 19.89 -40.82 -7.31
CA LEU A 318 21.29 -41.26 -7.25
C LEU A 318 21.92 -41.34 -8.64
#